data_AF-A0A8K0TW19-F1
#
_entry.id   AF-A0A8K0TW19-F1
#
_cell.length_a   1.000
_cell.length_b   1.000
_cell.length_c   1.000
_cell.angle_alpha   90.00
_cell.angle_beta   90.00
_cell.angle_gamma   90.00
#
_symmetry.space_group_name_H-M   'P 1'
#
loop_
_entity.id
_entity.type
_entity.pdbx_description
1 polymer ?
#
loop_
_entity_poly.entity_id
_entity_poly.type
_entity_poly.pdbx_seq_one_letter_code
_entity_poly.pdbx_strand_id
1 'polypeptide(L)'
;MSCAILCGERDRCQTFLDTLWDFSCSILRNPEFGRARRSLLRCSETLWFIIKVAIWFDVMAAVTLTRSPKSLDTIRDLFGHEISLHDEATVPLEVYSMLPIVGCENDVVLALAEIAHLAHWKDVHTAAGNLDIVELVMRGQGIEETLKKPSSFIPEHSSTSFEKQAHTRYLTSEVLRASAHVYLQSVISGDYPRCQPIIKAVDETLTCLKAVHESHTRSVIFGLYICGCLTDDAGHRTYILERLIKHQAGPSGNIGALIEDSWRQRNGGPVDWRGIVRDAGVLLV
;
A
#
# COMPACT_ATOMS: atom_id res chain seq x y z
N MET A 1 -6.24 8.40 17.74
CA MET A 1 -7.61 8.47 17.18
C MET A 1 -7.72 7.35 16.16
N SER A 2 -8.17 6.17 16.59
CA SER A 2 -8.26 4.99 15.71
C SER A 2 -9.42 5.20 14.75
N CYS A 3 -9.13 5.22 13.44
CA CYS A 3 -10.12 5.32 12.37
C CYS A 3 -10.98 4.04 12.36
N ALA A 4 -11.96 3.96 13.26
CA ALA A 4 -12.93 2.87 13.33
C ALA A 4 -14.15 3.11 12.41
N ILE A 5 -14.00 3.92 11.35
CA ILE A 5 -15.13 4.44 10.56
C ILE A 5 -15.45 3.61 9.30
N LEU A 6 -14.68 2.58 8.93
CA LEU A 6 -14.84 1.93 7.62
C LEU A 6 -15.36 0.50 7.67
N CYS A 7 -16.28 0.20 8.59
CA CYS A 7 -16.99 -1.09 8.59
C CYS A 7 -18.48 -0.87 8.89
N GLY A 8 -19.23 -0.52 7.85
CA GLY A 8 -20.69 -0.39 7.90
C GLY A 8 -21.23 0.06 6.54
N GLU A 9 -21.38 -0.89 5.62
CA GLU A 9 -21.86 -0.75 4.23
C GLU A 9 -20.84 -0.14 3.24
N ARG A 10 -20.43 -0.96 2.27
CA ARG A 10 -19.47 -0.66 1.19
C ARG A 10 -19.75 0.69 0.51
N ASP A 11 -21.02 0.99 0.26
CA ASP A 11 -21.45 2.19 -0.45
C ASP A 11 -21.22 3.47 0.37
N ARG A 12 -21.36 3.39 1.70
CA ARG A 12 -21.10 4.54 2.59
C ARG A 12 -19.61 4.81 2.71
N CYS A 13 -18.81 3.75 2.80
CA CYS A 13 -17.35 3.83 2.81
C CYS A 13 -16.83 4.47 1.52
N GLN A 14 -17.29 4.00 0.35
CA GLN A 14 -16.87 4.56 -0.93
C GLN A 14 -17.31 6.02 -1.10
N THR A 15 -18.54 6.36 -0.74
CA THR A 15 -19.05 7.75 -0.80
C THR A 15 -18.23 8.69 0.09
N PHE A 16 -17.88 8.24 1.30
CA PHE A 16 -17.03 9.00 2.20
C PHE A 16 -15.64 9.22 1.61
N LEU A 17 -15.00 8.17 1.08
CA LEU A 17 -13.68 8.27 0.46
C LEU A 17 -13.69 9.19 -0.76
N ASP A 18 -14.74 9.13 -1.57
CA ASP A 18 -14.91 10.01 -2.73
C ASP A 18 -15.05 11.47 -2.30
N THR A 19 -15.88 11.74 -1.30
CA THR A 19 -16.04 13.09 -0.73
C THR A 19 -14.74 13.62 -0.14
N LEU A 20 -14.00 12.78 0.59
CA LEU A 20 -12.72 13.13 1.19
C LEU A 20 -11.67 13.47 0.11
N TRP A 21 -11.66 12.70 -0.98
CA TRP A 21 -10.76 12.92 -2.10
C TRP A 21 -11.13 14.17 -2.89
N ASP A 22 -12.43 14.40 -3.16
CA ASP A 22 -12.91 15.60 -3.87
C ASP A 22 -12.57 16.87 -3.09
N PHE A 23 -12.74 16.86 -1.77
CA PHE A 23 -12.29 17.93 -0.89
C PHE A 23 -10.77 18.16 -1.02
N SER A 24 -9.96 17.09 -0.91
CA SER A 24 -8.50 17.18 -1.05
C SER A 24 -8.07 17.70 -2.42
N CYS A 25 -8.76 17.29 -3.49
CA CYS A 25 -8.54 17.78 -4.85
C CYS A 25 -8.81 19.28 -4.98
N SER A 26 -9.91 19.76 -4.39
CA SER A 26 -10.25 21.19 -4.44
C SER A 26 -9.14 22.08 -3.88
N ILE A 27 -8.41 21.58 -2.89
CA ILE A 27 -7.27 22.25 -2.27
C ILE A 27 -6.01 22.11 -3.14
N LEU A 28 -5.66 20.88 -3.53
CA LEU A 28 -4.41 20.59 -4.21
C LEU A 28 -4.36 21.15 -5.64
N ARG A 29 -5.51 21.19 -6.33
CA ARG A 29 -5.64 21.70 -7.70
C ARG A 29 -5.99 23.20 -7.75
N ASN A 30 -5.72 23.94 -6.68
CA ASN A 30 -5.95 25.38 -6.68
C ASN A 30 -5.08 26.05 -7.77
N PRO A 31 -5.69 26.71 -8.77
CA PRO A 31 -4.99 27.31 -9.90
C PRO A 31 -4.02 28.43 -9.47
N GLU A 32 -4.20 29.02 -8.30
CA GLU A 32 -3.31 30.08 -7.77
C GLU A 32 -1.89 29.57 -7.50
N PHE A 33 -1.72 28.28 -7.17
CA PHE A 33 -0.43 27.71 -6.78
C PHE A 33 0.19 26.81 -7.85
N GLY A 34 -0.60 26.40 -8.86
CA GLY A 34 -0.16 25.66 -10.03
C GLY A 34 0.08 24.16 -9.79
N ARG A 35 1.00 23.79 -8.90
CA ARG A 35 1.35 22.39 -8.59
C ARG A 35 0.83 21.97 -7.22
N ALA A 36 0.46 20.69 -7.08
CA ALA A 36 -0.09 20.14 -5.83
C ALA A 36 0.88 20.32 -4.67
N ARG A 37 2.18 20.18 -4.95
CA ARG A 37 3.26 20.42 -3.98
C ARG A 37 3.21 21.82 -3.36
N ARG A 38 3.03 22.87 -4.18
CA ARG A 38 2.96 24.27 -3.70
C ARG A 38 1.68 24.54 -2.92
N SER A 39 0.56 23.97 -3.36
CA SER A 39 -0.72 24.04 -2.64
C SER A 39 -0.59 23.44 -1.24
N LEU A 40 0.08 22.27 -1.13
CA LEU A 40 0.29 21.60 0.15
C LEU A 40 1.11 22.46 1.11
N LEU A 41 2.15 23.17 0.65
CA LEU A 41 2.96 24.04 1.51
C LEU A 41 2.20 25.19 2.18
N ARG A 42 1.07 25.60 1.60
CA ARG A 42 0.24 26.68 2.13
C ARG A 42 -0.88 26.17 3.04
N CYS A 43 -1.03 24.86 3.16
CA CYS A 43 -2.03 24.23 4.01
C CYS A 43 -1.61 24.23 5.48
N SER A 44 -2.60 24.15 6.38
CA SER A 44 -2.37 23.89 7.80
C SER A 44 -2.05 22.42 8.06
N GLU A 45 -1.51 22.10 9.23
CA GLU A 45 -1.24 20.71 9.65
C GLU A 45 -2.48 19.81 9.59
N THR A 46 -3.66 20.35 9.94
CA THR A 46 -4.93 19.63 9.85
C THR A 46 -5.24 19.24 8.41
N LEU A 47 -5.01 20.13 7.45
CA LEU A 47 -5.22 19.84 6.04
C LEU A 47 -4.18 18.86 5.50
N TRP A 48 -2.92 18.95 5.94
CA TRP A 48 -1.90 17.94 5.59
C TRP A 48 -2.33 16.55 6.03
N PHE A 49 -2.82 16.42 7.27
CA PHE A 49 -3.34 15.15 7.78
C PHE A 49 -4.48 14.61 6.92
N ILE A 50 -5.49 15.45 6.64
CA ILE A 50 -6.65 15.06 5.82
C ILE A 50 -6.23 14.60 4.43
N ILE A 51 -5.36 15.38 3.76
CA ILE A 51 -4.88 15.09 2.40
C ILE A 51 -4.07 13.79 2.37
N LYS A 52 -3.13 13.61 3.31
CA LYS A 52 -2.28 12.41 3.38
C LYS A 52 -3.12 11.15 3.64
N VAL A 53 -4.12 11.26 4.52
CA VAL A 53 -5.09 10.19 4.77
C VAL A 53 -5.90 9.89 3.50
N ALA A 54 -6.39 10.91 2.80
CA ALA A 54 -7.14 10.74 1.55
C ALA A 54 -6.32 10.02 0.47
N ILE A 55 -5.04 10.40 0.29
CA ILE A 55 -4.11 9.76 -0.64
C ILE A 55 -3.95 8.28 -0.28
N TRP A 56 -3.67 7.96 0.99
CA TRP A 56 -3.48 6.57 1.42
C TRP A 56 -4.72 5.72 1.19
N PHE A 57 -5.90 6.23 1.53
CA PHE A 57 -7.15 5.52 1.27
C PHE A 57 -7.44 5.33 -0.22
N ASP A 58 -7.17 6.33 -1.08
CA ASP A 58 -7.35 6.15 -2.53
C ASP A 58 -6.40 5.07 -3.08
N VAL A 59 -5.15 5.03 -2.62
CA VAL A 59 -4.17 3.99 -3.00
C VAL A 59 -4.64 2.61 -2.55
N MET A 60 -4.97 2.42 -1.27
CA MET A 60 -5.40 1.10 -0.78
C MET A 60 -6.74 0.65 -1.39
N ALA A 61 -7.64 1.60 -1.68
CA ALA A 61 -8.84 1.32 -2.45
C ALA A 61 -8.54 0.92 -3.89
N ALA A 62 -7.57 1.56 -4.55
CA ALA A 62 -7.14 1.20 -5.90
C ALA A 62 -6.55 -0.22 -5.96
N VAL A 63 -5.71 -0.58 -4.98
CA VAL A 63 -5.17 -1.95 -4.82
C VAL A 63 -6.29 -2.97 -4.65
N THR A 64 -7.23 -2.69 -3.74
CA THR A 64 -8.32 -3.63 -3.39
C THR A 64 -9.35 -3.77 -4.52
N LEU A 65 -9.73 -2.65 -5.15
CA LEU A 65 -10.80 -2.61 -6.15
C LEU A 65 -10.30 -2.84 -7.58
N THR A 66 -8.99 -3.02 -7.78
CA THR A 66 -8.39 -3.20 -9.11
C THR A 66 -8.75 -2.06 -10.06
N ARG A 67 -8.44 -0.84 -9.63
CA ARG A 67 -8.59 0.37 -10.45
C ARG A 67 -7.31 1.19 -10.40
N SER A 68 -7.16 2.12 -11.33
CA SER A 68 -6.16 3.17 -11.16
C SER A 68 -6.53 4.07 -9.95
N PRO A 69 -5.55 4.51 -9.14
CA PRO A 69 -5.76 5.57 -8.15
C PRO A 69 -6.30 6.83 -8.84
N LYS A 70 -7.26 7.51 -8.23
CA LYS A 70 -7.79 8.80 -8.72
C LYS A 70 -6.74 9.91 -8.57
N SER A 71 -5.85 9.72 -7.60
CA SER A 71 -4.81 10.64 -7.18
C SER A 71 -3.46 10.44 -7.88
N LEU A 72 -3.35 9.54 -8.85
CA LEU A 72 -2.05 9.10 -9.39
C LEU A 72 -1.15 10.26 -9.85
N ASP A 73 -1.67 11.22 -10.62
CA ASP A 73 -0.87 12.37 -11.08
C ASP A 73 -0.45 13.28 -9.92
N THR A 74 -1.31 13.44 -8.91
CA THR A 74 -0.98 14.18 -7.68
C THR A 74 0.10 13.44 -6.89
N ILE A 75 0.01 12.12 -6.74
CA ILE A 75 1.01 11.28 -6.07
C ILE A 75 2.35 11.40 -6.79
N ARG A 76 2.36 11.35 -8.13
CA ARG A 76 3.56 11.57 -8.95
C ARG A 76 4.15 12.97 -8.77
N ASP A 77 3.34 14.02 -8.72
CA ASP A 77 3.83 15.39 -8.47
C ASP A 77 4.41 15.55 -7.06
N LEU A 78 3.80 14.90 -6.06
CA LEU A 78 4.22 14.98 -4.66
C LEU A 78 5.45 14.13 -4.35
N PHE A 79 5.55 12.92 -4.91
CA PHE A 79 6.53 11.90 -4.52
C PHE A 79 7.44 11.42 -5.67
N GLY A 80 7.13 11.76 -6.92
CA GLY A 80 7.71 11.11 -8.10
C GLY A 80 9.09 11.58 -8.55
N HIS A 81 9.76 12.52 -7.88
CA HIS A 81 11.11 12.95 -8.25
C HIS A 81 11.95 13.32 -7.01
N GLU A 82 13.23 12.91 -7.07
CA GLU A 82 14.30 13.44 -6.24
C GLU A 82 14.23 14.96 -6.25
N ILE A 83 14.25 15.53 -5.05
CA ILE A 83 14.35 16.97 -4.82
C ILE A 83 15.48 17.46 -5.72
N SER A 84 15.15 18.13 -6.83
CA SER A 84 16.15 18.88 -7.57
C SER A 84 16.76 19.82 -6.55
N LEU A 85 18.06 19.64 -6.29
CA LEU A 85 18.88 20.27 -5.24
C LEU A 85 18.86 21.82 -5.27
N HIS A 86 18.06 22.41 -6.15
CA HIS A 86 17.95 23.83 -6.38
C HIS A 86 16.65 24.48 -5.91
N ASP A 87 15.58 23.75 -5.57
CA ASP A 87 14.28 24.42 -5.37
C ASP A 87 13.87 24.70 -3.92
N GLU A 88 14.22 23.92 -2.89
CA GLU A 88 13.73 24.23 -1.52
C GLU A 88 14.69 23.77 -0.39
N ALA A 89 15.77 24.51 -0.16
CA ALA A 89 16.65 24.32 1.01
C ALA A 89 16.01 24.75 2.36
N THR A 90 14.69 24.97 2.41
CA THR A 90 14.01 25.61 3.56
C THR A 90 12.66 24.99 3.92
N VAL A 91 12.21 23.95 3.22
CA VAL A 91 10.92 23.31 3.51
C VAL A 91 11.13 22.08 4.39
N PRO A 92 10.44 21.96 5.54
CA PRO A 92 10.54 20.77 6.39
C PRO A 92 10.10 19.52 5.63
N LEU A 93 10.97 18.50 5.57
CA LEU A 93 10.69 17.18 4.99
C LEU A 93 9.40 16.54 5.55
N GLU A 94 9.00 16.92 6.77
CA GLU A 94 7.78 16.45 7.45
C GLU A 94 6.49 16.83 6.71
N VAL A 95 6.47 17.96 5.97
CA VAL A 95 5.28 18.41 5.23
C VAL A 95 4.85 17.35 4.22
N TYR A 96 5.82 16.73 3.54
CA TYR A 96 5.54 15.74 2.49
C TYR A 96 5.57 14.30 3.00
N SER A 97 6.19 14.04 4.16
CA SER A 97 6.35 12.67 4.65
C SER A 97 5.02 12.02 5.03
N MET A 98 4.76 10.86 4.45
CA MET A 98 3.63 9.97 4.75
C MET A 98 3.90 9.14 6.02
N LEU A 99 5.17 8.92 6.37
CA LEU A 99 5.60 8.04 7.46
C LEU A 99 4.98 8.38 8.83
N PRO A 100 4.90 9.65 9.27
CA PRO A 100 4.30 10.00 10.57
C PRO A 100 2.78 9.77 10.64
N ILE A 101 2.08 9.70 9.50
CA ILE A 101 0.62 9.64 9.47
C ILE A 101 0.14 8.24 9.14
N VAL A 102 0.71 7.61 8.13
CA VAL A 102 0.25 6.30 7.63
C VAL A 102 1.24 5.17 7.93
N GLY A 103 2.44 5.48 8.43
CA GLY A 103 3.46 4.46 8.73
C GLY A 103 4.11 3.87 7.48
N CYS A 104 4.08 4.62 6.36
CA CYS A 104 4.60 4.20 5.06
C CYS A 104 5.41 5.35 4.44
N GLU A 105 6.59 5.05 3.90
CA GLU A 105 7.42 6.02 3.17
C GLU A 105 6.78 6.44 1.83
N ASN A 106 7.10 7.66 1.40
CA ASN A 106 6.53 8.25 0.18
C ASN A 106 6.78 7.38 -1.06
N ASP A 107 7.99 6.84 -1.19
CA ASP A 107 8.38 5.98 -2.31
C ASP A 107 7.57 4.67 -2.34
N VAL A 108 7.22 4.14 -1.16
CA VAL A 108 6.39 2.93 -1.03
C VAL A 108 4.93 3.25 -1.36
N VAL A 109 4.40 4.39 -0.93
CA VAL A 109 3.05 4.85 -1.32
C VAL A 109 2.97 5.05 -2.83
N LEU A 110 3.97 5.70 -3.44
CA LEU A 110 4.05 5.88 -4.88
C LEU A 110 4.13 4.53 -5.59
N ALA A 111 4.98 3.61 -5.13
CA ALA A 111 5.09 2.28 -5.71
C ALA A 111 3.76 1.53 -5.66
N LEU A 112 3.04 1.52 -4.53
CA LEU A 112 1.71 0.90 -4.42
C LEU A 112 0.72 1.52 -5.42
N ALA A 113 0.74 2.84 -5.59
CA ALA A 113 -0.11 3.55 -6.54
C ALA A 113 0.21 3.15 -7.99
N GLU A 114 1.49 3.08 -8.35
CA GLU A 114 1.96 2.67 -9.68
C GLU A 114 1.65 1.21 -9.96
N ILE A 115 1.79 0.31 -8.97
CA ILE A 115 1.43 -1.11 -9.14
C ILE A 115 -0.08 -1.25 -9.36
N ALA A 116 -0.91 -0.52 -8.60
CA ALA A 116 -2.37 -0.52 -8.79
C ALA A 116 -2.76 -0.01 -10.20
N HIS A 117 -2.10 1.05 -10.66
CA HIS A 117 -2.25 1.54 -12.02
C HIS A 117 -1.81 0.51 -13.07
N LEU A 118 -0.66 -0.14 -12.88
CA LEU A 118 -0.12 -1.17 -13.77
C LEU A 118 -1.02 -2.40 -13.84
N ALA A 119 -1.58 -2.83 -12.70
CA ALA A 119 -2.54 -3.93 -12.62
C ALA A 119 -3.80 -3.61 -13.43
N HIS A 120 -4.36 -2.41 -13.25
CA HIS A 120 -5.52 -1.95 -14.01
C HIS A 120 -5.23 -1.87 -15.51
N TRP A 121 -4.07 -1.29 -15.89
CA TRP A 121 -3.62 -1.22 -17.28
C TRP A 121 -3.51 -2.62 -17.90
N LYS A 122 -2.89 -3.57 -17.17
CA LYS A 122 -2.78 -4.97 -17.60
C LYS A 122 -4.16 -5.57 -17.87
N ASP A 123 -5.11 -5.39 -16.96
CA ASP A 123 -6.46 -5.95 -17.08
C ASP A 123 -7.21 -5.35 -18.30
N VAL A 124 -7.12 -4.04 -18.51
CA VAL A 124 -7.71 -3.35 -19.68
C VAL A 124 -7.13 -3.87 -21.00
N HIS A 125 -5.80 -3.95 -21.10
CA HIS A 125 -5.13 -4.39 -22.32
C HIS A 125 -5.26 -5.90 -22.57
N THR A 126 -5.39 -6.70 -21.50
CA THR A 126 -5.73 -8.13 -21.62
C THR A 126 -7.13 -8.29 -22.20
N ALA A 127 -8.12 -7.57 -21.67
CA ALA A 127 -9.50 -7.61 -22.16
C ALA A 127 -9.64 -7.12 -23.61
N ALA A 128 -8.84 -6.14 -24.01
CA ALA A 128 -8.77 -5.64 -25.38
C ALA A 128 -7.95 -6.54 -26.34
N GLY A 129 -7.27 -7.58 -25.83
CA GLY A 129 -6.44 -8.49 -26.63
C GLY A 129 -5.17 -7.84 -27.21
N ASN A 130 -4.68 -6.76 -26.59
CA ASN A 130 -3.53 -5.99 -27.07
C ASN A 130 -2.47 -5.76 -25.98
N LEU A 131 -2.39 -6.65 -24.99
CA LEU A 131 -1.38 -6.57 -23.92
C LEU A 131 0.02 -6.78 -24.48
N ASP A 132 0.87 -5.76 -24.34
CA ASP A 132 2.31 -5.87 -24.56
C ASP A 132 3.00 -6.35 -23.27
N ILE A 133 3.48 -7.59 -23.31
CA ILE A 133 4.19 -8.23 -22.20
C ILE A 133 5.55 -7.56 -21.94
N VAL A 134 6.23 -7.06 -22.99
CA VAL A 134 7.52 -6.39 -22.85
C VAL A 134 7.32 -5.06 -22.12
N GLU A 135 6.31 -4.29 -22.51
CA GLU A 135 5.96 -3.05 -21.81
C GLU A 135 5.56 -3.30 -20.35
N LEU A 136 4.76 -4.35 -20.08
CA LEU A 136 4.40 -4.75 -18.72
C LEU A 136 5.64 -4.98 -17.84
N VAL A 137 6.60 -5.75 -18.36
CA VAL A 137 7.83 -6.09 -17.62
C VAL A 137 8.70 -4.84 -17.43
N MET A 138 8.89 -4.00 -18.45
CA MET A 138 9.69 -2.78 -18.33
C MET A 138 9.11 -1.80 -17.32
N ARG A 139 7.79 -1.55 -17.36
CA ARG A 139 7.11 -0.70 -16.36
C ARG A 139 7.25 -1.28 -14.96
N GLY A 140 7.10 -2.60 -14.83
CA GLY A 140 7.28 -3.30 -13.57
C GLY A 140 8.69 -3.19 -13.00
N GLN A 141 9.73 -3.30 -13.85
CA GLN A 141 11.13 -3.13 -13.44
C GLN A 141 11.40 -1.73 -12.89
N GLY A 142 10.87 -0.68 -13.52
CA GLY A 142 11.03 0.69 -13.02
C GLY A 142 10.44 0.88 -11.61
N ILE A 143 9.29 0.26 -11.33
CA ILE A 143 8.71 0.27 -9.97
C ILE A 143 9.57 -0.54 -8.99
N GLU A 144 10.08 -1.69 -9.43
CA GLU A 144 10.95 -2.55 -8.60
C GLU A 144 12.24 -1.82 -8.19
N GLU A 145 12.82 -1.02 -9.08
CA GLU A 145 13.99 -0.19 -8.77
C GLU A 145 13.68 0.83 -7.66
N THR A 146 12.51 1.44 -7.67
CA THR A 146 12.05 2.32 -6.57
C THR A 146 11.94 1.55 -5.25
N LEU A 147 11.38 0.34 -5.27
CA LEU A 147 11.22 -0.50 -4.08
C LEU A 147 12.55 -1.05 -3.52
N LYS A 148 13.62 -1.07 -4.32
CA LYS A 148 14.96 -1.50 -3.92
C LYS A 148 15.79 -0.37 -3.31
N LYS A 149 15.35 0.89 -3.43
CA LYS A 149 16.07 2.02 -2.82
C LYS A 149 16.13 1.82 -1.30
N PRO A 150 17.30 2.03 -0.68
CA PRO A 150 17.39 2.00 0.77
C PRO A 150 16.46 3.07 1.35
N SER A 151 15.81 2.74 2.46
CA SER A 151 14.99 3.71 3.17
C SER A 151 15.77 4.98 3.46
N SER A 152 15.09 6.10 3.32
CA SER A 152 15.64 7.42 3.65
C SER A 152 15.85 7.58 5.17
N PHE A 153 15.26 6.70 5.97
CA PHE A 153 15.33 6.71 7.42
C PHE A 153 16.45 5.80 7.92
N ILE A 154 17.51 6.40 8.48
CA ILE A 154 18.57 5.69 9.21
C ILE A 154 18.21 5.75 10.69
N PRO A 155 17.90 4.63 11.38
CA PRO A 155 17.67 4.65 12.81
C PRO A 155 18.98 4.96 13.53
N GLU A 156 19.15 6.18 14.07
CA GLU A 156 20.25 6.47 14.99
C GLU A 156 19.99 5.75 16.33
N HIS A 157 21.04 5.15 16.89
CA HIS A 157 20.99 4.37 18.12
C HIS A 157 20.92 5.27 19.35
N SER A 158 19.75 5.79 19.67
CA SER A 158 19.45 6.41 20.97
C SER A 158 18.17 5.85 21.61
N SER A 159 18.07 5.99 22.93
CA SER A 159 17.15 5.23 23.79
C SER A 159 15.83 5.94 24.08
N THR A 160 15.44 6.96 23.32
CA THR A 160 14.28 7.80 23.65
C THR A 160 12.95 7.17 23.22
N SER A 161 11.84 7.60 23.84
CA SER A 161 10.49 7.12 23.48
C SER A 161 10.04 7.54 22.08
N PHE A 162 10.57 8.67 21.57
CA PHE A 162 10.30 9.20 20.23
C PHE A 162 10.95 8.32 19.15
N GLU A 163 12.21 7.92 19.35
CA GLU A 163 12.94 7.02 18.44
C GLU A 163 12.29 5.64 18.36
N LYS A 164 11.76 5.12 19.47
CA LYS A 164 11.01 3.83 19.47
C LYS A 164 9.77 3.89 18.57
N GLN A 165 9.05 5.01 18.56
CA GLN A 165 7.89 5.18 17.68
C GLN A 165 8.33 5.34 16.21
N ALA A 166 9.37 6.13 15.96
CA ALA A 166 9.92 6.29 14.61
C ALA A 166 10.43 4.96 14.03
N HIS A 167 11.17 4.18 14.83
CA HIS A 167 11.63 2.85 14.47
C HIS A 167 10.46 1.90 14.18
N THR A 168 9.39 1.95 14.96
CA THR A 168 8.21 1.12 14.72
C THR A 168 7.51 1.46 13.39
N ARG A 169 7.40 2.76 13.06
CA ARG A 169 6.86 3.22 11.76
C ARG A 169 7.75 2.76 10.62
N TYR A 170 9.07 2.87 10.79
CA TYR A 170 10.05 2.36 9.83
C TYR A 170 9.85 0.86 9.56
N LEU A 171 9.77 0.02 10.61
CA LEU A 171 9.55 -1.41 10.45
C LEU A 171 8.22 -1.72 9.75
N THR A 172 7.17 -0.94 10.05
CA THR A 172 5.87 -1.06 9.36
C THR A 172 5.98 -0.69 7.89
N SER A 173 6.71 0.38 7.57
CA SER A 173 7.00 0.81 6.20
C SER A 173 7.77 -0.28 5.43
N GLU A 174 8.75 -0.93 6.06
CA GLU A 174 9.49 -2.04 5.45
C GLU A 174 8.60 -3.24 5.14
N VAL A 175 7.64 -3.56 6.01
CA VAL A 175 6.63 -4.58 5.70
C VAL A 175 5.79 -4.16 4.49
N LEU A 176 5.35 -2.91 4.42
CA LEU A 176 4.56 -2.42 3.28
C LEU A 176 5.37 -2.40 1.98
N ARG A 177 6.67 -2.05 2.03
CA ARG A 177 7.60 -2.12 0.90
C ARG A 177 7.74 -3.55 0.38
N ALA A 178 8.03 -4.50 1.26
CA ALA A 178 8.14 -5.91 0.89
C ALA A 178 6.80 -6.48 0.37
N SER A 179 5.68 -6.06 0.97
CA SER A 179 4.33 -6.44 0.51
C SER A 179 3.99 -5.86 -0.86
N ALA A 180 4.43 -4.63 -1.14
CA ALA A 180 4.32 -4.01 -2.45
C ALA A 180 5.13 -4.78 -3.50
N HIS A 181 6.29 -5.34 -3.11
CA HIS A 181 7.06 -6.22 -3.99
C HIS A 181 6.31 -7.52 -4.31
N VAL A 182 5.67 -8.16 -3.32
CA VAL A 182 4.78 -9.32 -3.57
C VAL A 182 3.67 -8.96 -4.55
N TYR A 183 3.04 -7.79 -4.37
CA TYR A 183 1.99 -7.30 -5.27
C TYR A 183 2.51 -7.07 -6.69
N LEU A 184 3.68 -6.44 -6.84
CA LEU A 184 4.30 -6.23 -8.14
C LEU A 184 4.58 -7.56 -8.85
N GLN A 185 5.13 -8.55 -8.12
CA GLN A 185 5.39 -9.87 -8.70
C GLN A 185 4.12 -10.59 -9.12
N SER A 186 3.01 -10.42 -8.37
CA SER A 186 1.72 -11.00 -8.76
C SER A 186 1.12 -10.31 -10.00
N VAL A 187 1.34 -9.00 -10.17
CA VAL A 187 0.94 -8.28 -11.39
C VAL A 187 1.76 -8.70 -12.60
N ILE A 188 3.09 -8.83 -12.48
CA ILE A 188 3.96 -9.18 -13.62
C ILE A 188 3.84 -10.67 -13.96
N SER A 189 4.01 -11.54 -12.96
CA SER A 189 4.10 -13.00 -13.15
C SER A 189 2.76 -13.73 -13.05
N GLY A 190 1.69 -13.01 -12.69
CA GLY A 190 0.39 -13.59 -12.35
C GLY A 190 0.34 -14.04 -10.89
N ASP A 191 -0.87 -14.30 -10.40
CA ASP A 191 -1.12 -14.64 -8.99
C ASP A 191 -0.78 -16.11 -8.67
N TYR A 192 0.41 -16.59 -9.07
CA TYR A 192 0.85 -17.99 -8.92
C TYR A 192 1.77 -18.18 -7.69
N PRO A 193 1.30 -18.77 -6.58
CA PRO A 193 2.07 -18.91 -5.33
C PRO A 193 3.40 -19.67 -5.47
N ARG A 194 3.55 -20.50 -6.52
CA ARG A 194 4.73 -21.32 -6.78
C ARG A 194 5.79 -20.61 -7.63
N CYS A 195 5.50 -19.41 -8.10
CA CYS A 195 6.43 -18.63 -8.89
C CYS A 195 7.61 -18.18 -8.02
N GLN A 196 8.85 -18.43 -8.46
CA GLN A 196 10.05 -18.14 -7.67
C GLN A 196 10.16 -16.69 -7.19
N PRO A 197 9.88 -15.67 -8.02
CA PRO A 197 9.83 -14.27 -7.57
C PRO A 197 8.81 -14.03 -6.44
N ILE A 198 7.63 -14.65 -6.51
CA ILE A 198 6.59 -14.52 -5.48
C ILE A 198 7.04 -15.18 -4.17
N ILE A 199 7.59 -16.39 -4.23
CA ILE A 199 8.11 -17.09 -3.05
C ILE A 199 9.15 -16.22 -2.34
N LYS A 200 10.14 -15.69 -3.08
CA LYS A 200 11.19 -14.84 -2.51
C LYS A 200 10.63 -13.56 -1.89
N ALA A 201 9.70 -12.88 -2.56
CA ALA A 201 9.08 -11.66 -2.06
C ALA A 201 8.24 -11.93 -0.79
N VAL A 202 7.55 -13.08 -0.73
CA VAL A 202 6.83 -13.54 0.46
C VAL A 202 7.81 -13.79 1.60
N ASP A 203 8.90 -14.52 1.37
CA ASP A 203 9.92 -14.82 2.39
C ASP A 203 10.55 -13.53 2.98
N GLU A 204 10.85 -12.55 2.13
CA GLU A 204 11.31 -11.22 2.55
C GLU A 204 10.26 -10.52 3.41
N THR A 205 9.00 -10.50 2.96
CA THR A 205 7.90 -9.87 3.71
C THR A 205 7.68 -10.52 5.07
N LEU A 206 7.78 -11.85 5.17
CA LEU A 206 7.67 -12.58 6.43
C LEU A 206 8.84 -12.29 7.37
N THR A 207 10.02 -12.03 6.84
CA THR A 207 11.18 -11.58 7.62
C THR A 207 10.92 -10.20 8.22
N CYS A 208 10.42 -9.24 7.43
CA CYS A 208 10.02 -7.91 7.91
C CYS A 208 8.88 -8.00 8.94
N LEU A 209 7.87 -8.83 8.70
CA LEU A 209 6.74 -9.02 9.61
C LEU A 209 7.22 -9.49 10.99
N LYS A 210 8.15 -10.45 11.06
CA LYS A 210 8.68 -10.94 12.34
C LYS A 210 9.42 -9.87 13.15
N ALA A 211 9.93 -8.81 12.51
CA ALA A 211 10.54 -7.68 13.20
C ALA A 211 9.51 -6.70 13.80
N VAL A 212 8.29 -6.63 13.24
CA VAL A 212 7.22 -5.74 13.73
C VAL A 212 6.47 -6.38 14.90
N HIS A 213 6.38 -5.64 16.01
CA HIS A 213 5.61 -6.07 17.19
C HIS A 213 4.13 -6.34 16.85
N GLU A 214 3.55 -7.38 17.47
CA GLU A 214 2.22 -7.89 17.13
C GLU A 214 1.12 -6.81 17.21
N SER A 215 1.23 -5.86 18.16
CA SER A 215 0.28 -4.74 18.34
C SER A 215 0.03 -3.87 17.10
N HIS A 216 0.89 -3.91 16.08
CA HIS A 216 0.76 -3.15 14.83
C HIS A 216 0.14 -3.95 13.69
N THR A 217 -0.49 -5.09 13.98
CA THR A 217 -1.09 -5.99 12.97
C THR A 217 -2.06 -5.28 12.02
N ARG A 218 -2.82 -4.27 12.49
CA ARG A 218 -3.71 -3.49 11.61
C ARG A 218 -2.95 -2.73 10.52
N SER A 219 -1.82 -2.11 10.86
CA SER A 219 -1.01 -1.34 9.91
C SER A 219 -0.28 -2.19 8.87
N VAL A 220 -0.23 -3.51 9.06
CA VAL A 220 0.40 -4.46 8.14
C VAL A 220 -0.61 -5.47 7.57
N ILE A 221 -1.91 -5.16 7.65
CA ILE A 221 -2.98 -6.09 7.27
C ILE A 221 -2.91 -6.45 5.79
N PHE A 222 -2.55 -5.49 4.94
CA PHE A 222 -2.31 -5.70 3.52
C PHE A 222 -1.24 -6.78 3.28
N GLY A 223 -0.10 -6.67 3.98
CA GLY A 223 1.01 -7.62 3.87
C GLY A 223 0.65 -9.02 4.34
N LEU A 224 -0.05 -9.13 5.48
CA LEU A 224 -0.55 -10.41 5.98
C LEU A 224 -1.52 -11.06 5.01
N TYR A 225 -2.43 -10.27 4.43
CA TYR A 225 -3.41 -10.78 3.48
C TYR A 225 -2.77 -11.29 2.20
N ILE A 226 -2.00 -10.45 1.51
CA ILE A 226 -1.41 -10.82 0.21
C ILE A 226 -0.43 -11.99 0.34
N CYS A 227 0.41 -12.01 1.38
CA CYS A 227 1.31 -13.13 1.63
C CYS A 227 0.55 -14.40 2.00
N GLY A 228 -0.52 -14.29 2.78
CA GLY A 228 -1.38 -15.41 3.13
C GLY A 228 -2.00 -16.02 1.87
N CYS A 229 -2.53 -15.18 0.98
CA CYS A 229 -3.07 -15.64 -0.29
C CYS A 229 -2.01 -16.18 -1.26
N LEU A 230 -0.75 -15.73 -1.20
CA LEU A 230 0.28 -16.10 -2.17
C LEU A 230 1.37 -17.05 -1.63
N THR A 231 1.15 -17.69 -0.47
CA THR A 231 2.10 -18.68 0.09
C THR A 231 1.57 -20.11 0.05
N ASP A 232 2.42 -21.04 -0.41
CA ASP A 232 2.20 -22.50 -0.28
C ASP A 232 2.94 -23.10 0.93
N ASP A 233 3.79 -22.33 1.62
CA ASP A 233 4.55 -22.81 2.77
C ASP A 233 3.66 -22.94 4.02
N ALA A 234 3.60 -24.14 4.61
CA ALA A 234 2.75 -24.41 5.76
C ALA A 234 3.16 -23.61 7.01
N GLY A 235 4.45 -23.31 7.18
CA GLY A 235 4.93 -22.49 8.29
C GLY A 235 4.48 -21.04 8.18
N HIS A 236 4.57 -20.46 6.99
CA HIS A 236 4.07 -19.11 6.70
C HIS A 236 2.56 -19.01 6.88
N ARG A 237 1.80 -20.00 6.42
CA ARG A 237 0.34 -20.07 6.64
C ARG A 237 -0.02 -20.02 8.12
N THR A 238 0.59 -20.88 8.92
CA THR A 238 0.36 -20.95 10.38
C THR A 238 0.69 -19.62 11.04
N TYR A 239 1.88 -19.07 10.77
CA TYR A 239 2.31 -17.79 11.33
C TYR A 239 1.33 -16.64 11.01
N ILE A 240 0.89 -16.53 9.76
CA ILE A 240 -0.02 -15.46 9.33
C ILE A 240 -1.37 -15.59 10.02
N LEU A 241 -1.95 -16.80 10.07
CA LEU A 241 -3.24 -17.03 10.73
C LEU A 241 -3.18 -16.76 12.23
N GLU A 242 -2.15 -17.26 12.92
CA GLU A 242 -1.96 -17.00 14.35
C GLU A 242 -1.88 -15.50 14.64
N ARG A 243 -1.12 -14.76 13.83
CA ARG A 243 -0.98 -13.31 13.97
C ARG A 243 -2.30 -12.58 13.73
N LEU A 244 -3.08 -13.00 12.74
CA LEU A 244 -4.41 -12.43 12.47
C LEU A 244 -5.38 -12.71 13.63
N ILE A 245 -5.43 -13.93 14.14
CA ILE A 245 -6.33 -14.34 15.24
C ILE A 245 -6.07 -13.50 16.50
N LYS A 246 -4.81 -13.29 16.87
CA LYS A 246 -4.44 -12.50 18.06
C LYS A 246 -4.92 -11.05 18.02
N HIS A 247 -5.19 -10.49 16.84
CA HIS A 247 -5.53 -9.08 16.65
C HIS A 247 -6.94 -8.83 16.08
N GLN A 248 -7.74 -9.88 15.92
CA GLN A 248 -9.15 -9.76 15.53
C GLN A 248 -10.00 -9.19 16.68
N ALA A 249 -10.09 -7.86 16.71
CA ALA A 249 -11.14 -7.12 17.40
C ALA A 249 -11.74 -6.10 16.42
N GLY A 250 -12.70 -6.53 15.60
CA GLY A 250 -13.44 -5.62 14.72
C GLY A 250 -14.40 -6.33 13.74
N PRO A 251 -15.35 -5.58 13.13
CA PRO A 251 -16.39 -6.11 12.23
C PRO A 251 -15.88 -6.37 10.80
N SER A 252 -14.62 -6.07 10.51
CA SER A 252 -13.96 -6.46 9.26
C SER A 252 -13.92 -7.99 9.21
N GLY A 253 -14.70 -8.59 8.30
CA GLY A 253 -14.83 -10.03 8.15
C GLY A 253 -13.48 -10.75 8.26
N ASN A 254 -13.50 -11.94 8.87
CA ASN A 254 -12.30 -12.70 9.21
C ASN A 254 -11.36 -12.82 8.00
N ILE A 255 -10.35 -11.94 7.90
CA ILE A 255 -9.36 -11.94 6.83
C ILE A 255 -8.64 -13.30 6.78
N GLY A 256 -8.47 -13.94 7.94
CA GLY A 256 -8.00 -15.32 8.03
C GLY A 256 -8.90 -16.30 7.28
N ALA A 257 -10.23 -16.19 7.41
CA ALA A 257 -11.17 -17.04 6.66
C ALA A 257 -11.08 -16.79 5.16
N LEU A 258 -10.94 -15.54 4.70
CA LEU A 258 -10.76 -15.24 3.27
C LEU A 258 -9.47 -15.88 2.72
N ILE A 259 -8.40 -15.86 3.51
CA ILE A 259 -7.13 -16.51 3.16
C ILE A 259 -7.33 -18.04 3.10
N GLU A 260 -7.94 -18.65 4.11
CA GLU A 260 -8.20 -20.09 4.15
C GLU A 260 -9.09 -20.55 2.99
N ASP A 261 -10.13 -19.79 2.66
CA ASP A 261 -11.00 -20.09 1.52
C ASP A 261 -10.23 -20.01 0.20
N SER A 262 -9.30 -19.07 0.06
CA SER A 262 -8.42 -18.99 -1.11
C SER A 262 -7.55 -20.25 -1.27
N TRP A 263 -7.13 -20.87 -0.17
CA TRP A 263 -6.37 -22.11 -0.20
C TRP A 263 -7.23 -23.32 -0.56
N ARG A 264 -8.48 -23.36 -0.10
CA ARG A 264 -9.42 -24.45 -0.41
C ARG A 264 -9.86 -24.44 -1.86
N GLN A 265 -10.05 -23.24 -2.43
CA GLN A 265 -10.51 -23.08 -3.80
C GLN A 265 -9.40 -23.35 -4.83
N ARG A 266 -8.12 -23.22 -4.44
CA ARG A 266 -6.99 -23.41 -5.36
C ARG A 266 -6.48 -24.85 -5.34
N ASN A 267 -6.63 -25.57 -6.45
CA ASN A 267 -5.95 -26.85 -6.69
C ASN A 267 -4.50 -26.65 -7.19
N GLY A 268 -3.73 -25.80 -6.50
CA GLY A 268 -2.38 -25.41 -6.92
C GLY A 268 -2.31 -24.44 -8.10
N GLY A 269 -3.46 -23.89 -8.51
CA GLY A 269 -3.59 -22.85 -9.53
C GLY A 269 -3.37 -21.43 -8.99
N PRO A 270 -3.58 -20.40 -9.83
CA PRO A 270 -3.47 -19.02 -9.42
C PRO A 270 -4.59 -18.63 -8.43
N VAL A 271 -4.37 -17.56 -7.67
CA VAL A 271 -5.31 -17.06 -6.67
C VAL A 271 -5.69 -15.62 -7.01
N ASP A 272 -6.94 -15.39 -7.43
CA ASP A 272 -7.46 -14.03 -7.56
C ASP A 272 -7.75 -13.42 -6.17
N TRP A 273 -6.68 -13.11 -5.43
CA TRP A 273 -6.75 -12.53 -4.10
C TRP A 273 -7.44 -11.17 -4.10
N ARG A 274 -7.37 -10.42 -5.22
CA ARG A 274 -8.08 -9.14 -5.41
C ARG A 274 -9.59 -9.37 -5.54
N GLY A 275 -10.00 -10.36 -6.32
CA GLY A 275 -11.40 -10.75 -6.44
C GLY A 275 -12.00 -11.16 -5.10
N ILE A 276 -11.30 -11.98 -4.33
CA ILE A 276 -11.75 -12.46 -3.02
C ILE A 276 -12.04 -11.29 -2.07
N VAL A 277 -11.10 -10.35 -1.91
CA VAL A 277 -11.28 -9.22 -0.99
C VAL A 277 -12.34 -8.23 -1.48
N ARG A 278 -12.44 -8.02 -2.80
CA ARG A 278 -13.44 -7.16 -3.44
C ARG A 278 -14.86 -7.72 -3.25
N ASP A 279 -15.03 -9.02 -3.41
CA ASP A 279 -16.33 -9.68 -3.29
C ASP A 279 -16.79 -9.73 -1.82
N ALA A 280 -15.84 -9.82 -0.89
CA ALA A 280 -16.08 -9.67 0.55
C ALA A 280 -16.37 -8.23 0.99
N GLY A 281 -16.17 -7.22 0.13
CA GLY A 281 -16.38 -5.81 0.47
C GLY A 281 -15.42 -5.29 1.54
N VAL A 282 -14.24 -5.90 1.67
CA VAL A 282 -13.21 -5.54 2.66
C VAL A 282 -12.22 -4.57 2.00
N LEU A 283 -11.76 -3.57 2.76
CA LEU A 283 -10.69 -2.67 2.34
C LEU A 283 -9.43 -2.98 3.14
N LEU A 284 -8.30 -3.21 2.46
CA LEU A 284 -7.03 -3.57 3.11
C LEU A 284 -6.28 -2.30 3.54
N VAL A 285 -6.77 -1.59 4.57
CA VAL A 285 -6.13 -0.36 5.08
C VAL A 285 -5.55 -0.53 6.47
#